data_AF-A0A9Q0QIF7-F1
#
_entry.id   AF-A0A9Q0QIF7-F1
#
_cell.length_a   1.000
_cell.length_b   1.000
_cell.length_c   1.000
_cell.angle_alpha   90.00
_cell.angle_beta   90.00
_cell.angle_gamma   90.00
#
_symmetry.space_group_name_H-M   'P 1'
#
loop_
_entity.id
_entity.type
_entity.pdbx_description
1 polymer ?
#
loop_
_entity_poly.entity_id
_entity_poly.type
_entity_poly.pdbx_seq_one_letter_code
_entity_poly.pdbx_strand_id
1 'polypeptide(L)'
;MDPSAPKFSPKPLSGRDRFRLQQESLSHKRQGLKLRREGQVEEAEAEIELAKALEAQLDEMSSNDSGKSSVNIAEPVDVVVEDLLDPHLLSALKAIGIEDTSIISQSSERPGPANVSATKSENNSQERTQFEERIKAVNLKRAGKQAEALDALRRAKLYEKKLNSL
;
A
#
# COMPACT_ATOMS: atom_id res chain seq x y z
N MET A 1 46.52 -18.03 23.88
CA MET A 1 46.39 -17.64 22.46
C MET A 1 44.94 -17.28 22.27
N ASP A 2 44.59 -16.01 22.49
CA ASP A 2 43.22 -15.50 22.38
C ASP A 2 42.99 -14.96 20.96
N PRO A 3 41.89 -15.33 20.27
CA PRO A 3 41.45 -14.64 19.08
C PRO A 3 40.60 -13.42 19.47
N SER A 4 41.22 -12.24 19.50
CA SER A 4 40.49 -10.96 19.59
C SER A 4 39.87 -10.63 18.24
N ALA A 5 38.62 -11.02 18.04
CA ALA A 5 37.81 -10.54 16.92
C ALA A 5 37.26 -9.14 17.25
N PRO A 6 37.34 -8.16 16.32
CA PRO A 6 36.78 -6.84 16.54
C PRO A 6 35.26 -6.94 16.61
N LYS A 7 34.70 -6.78 17.81
CA LYS A 7 33.26 -6.63 18.03
C LYS A 7 32.83 -5.29 17.41
N PHE A 8 32.28 -5.34 16.21
CA PHE A 8 31.54 -4.20 15.66
C PHE A 8 30.30 -4.00 16.53
N SER A 9 30.37 -3.03 17.44
CA SER A 9 29.17 -2.54 18.11
C SER A 9 28.26 -1.91 17.05
N PRO A 10 27.00 -2.36 16.90
CA PRO A 10 26.07 -1.75 15.96
C PRO A 10 25.81 -0.33 16.44
N LYS A 11 26.31 0.65 15.68
CA LYS A 11 25.99 2.06 15.93
C LYS A 11 24.52 2.26 15.57
N PRO A 12 23.73 2.95 16.40
CA PRO A 12 22.35 3.27 16.04
C PRO A 12 22.34 4.08 14.74
N LEU A 13 21.55 3.64 13.77
CA LEU A 13 21.42 4.31 12.48
C LEU A 13 20.79 5.68 12.65
N SER A 14 21.34 6.68 11.96
CA SER A 14 20.71 7.99 11.85
C SER A 14 19.32 7.85 11.22
N GLY A 15 18.35 8.71 11.58
CA GLY A 15 17.02 8.70 10.97
C GLY A 15 17.04 8.80 9.44
N ARG A 16 18.06 9.47 8.88
CA ARG A 16 18.27 9.52 7.43
C ARG A 16 18.72 8.17 6.85
N ASP A 17 19.55 7.42 7.56
CA ASP A 17 20.01 6.11 7.11
C ASP A 17 18.91 5.06 7.27
N ARG A 18 18.09 5.16 8.33
CA ARG A 18 16.86 4.35 8.46
C ARG A 18 15.91 4.58 7.27
N PHE A 19 15.67 5.84 6.91
CA PHE A 19 14.83 6.17 5.76
C PHE A 19 15.39 5.62 4.44
N ARG A 20 16.71 5.68 4.25
CA ARG A 20 17.37 5.12 3.05
C ARG A 20 17.20 3.61 2.96
N LEU A 21 17.46 2.88 4.04
CA LEU A 21 17.28 1.43 4.09
C LEU A 21 15.82 1.03 3.85
N GLN A 22 14.86 1.79 4.39
CA GLN A 22 13.44 1.56 4.16
C GLN A 22 13.06 1.81 2.69
N GLN A 23 13.62 2.86 2.08
CA GLN A 23 13.41 3.12 0.66
C GLN A 23 13.99 2.01 -0.23
N GLU A 24 15.17 1.52 0.12
CA GLU A 24 15.86 0.42 -0.58
C GLU A 24 15.08 -0.90 -0.45
N SER A 25 14.63 -1.26 0.76
CA SER A 25 13.81 -2.47 0.97
C SER A 25 12.52 -2.46 0.15
N LEU A 26 11.85 -1.29 0.06
CA LEU A 26 10.67 -1.12 -0.77
C LEU A 26 10.95 -1.24 -2.27
N SER A 27 12.13 -0.79 -2.72
CA SER A 27 12.55 -0.95 -4.11
C SER A 27 12.70 -2.43 -4.47
N HIS A 28 13.43 -3.18 -3.66
CA HIS A 28 13.63 -4.62 -3.82
C HIS A 28 12.30 -5.39 -3.78
N LYS A 29 11.38 -5.07 -2.84
CA LYS A 29 10.03 -5.67 -2.81
C LYS A 29 9.25 -5.46 -4.11
N ARG A 30 9.29 -4.24 -4.67
CA ARG A 30 8.61 -3.94 -5.95
C ARG A 30 9.24 -4.72 -7.10
N GLN A 31 10.57 -4.81 -7.13
CA GLN A 31 11.30 -5.56 -8.16
C GLN A 31 11.00 -7.06 -8.08
N GLY A 32 11.04 -7.66 -6.88
CA GLY A 32 10.66 -9.06 -6.68
C GLY A 32 9.22 -9.34 -7.13
N LEU A 33 8.26 -8.49 -6.78
CA LEU A 33 6.88 -8.64 -7.26
C LEU A 33 6.74 -8.49 -8.78
N LYS A 34 7.55 -7.63 -9.40
CA LYS A 34 7.58 -7.49 -10.86
C LYS A 34 8.10 -8.76 -11.52
N LEU A 35 9.22 -9.30 -11.03
CA LEU A 35 9.82 -10.56 -11.50
C LEU A 35 8.86 -11.75 -11.35
N ARG A 36 8.08 -11.81 -10.24
CA ARG A 36 7.03 -12.83 -10.09
C ARG A 36 5.96 -12.76 -11.17
N ARG A 37 5.57 -11.56 -11.61
CA ARG A 37 4.59 -11.39 -12.71
C ARG A 37 5.19 -11.79 -14.06
N GLU A 38 6.50 -11.68 -14.20
CA GLU A 38 7.26 -12.09 -15.38
C GLU A 38 7.58 -13.61 -15.37
N GLY A 39 7.26 -14.31 -14.28
CA GLY A 39 7.50 -15.75 -14.11
C GLY A 39 8.90 -16.11 -13.63
N GLN A 40 9.77 -15.12 -13.38
CA GLN A 40 11.11 -15.29 -12.85
C GLN A 40 11.06 -15.41 -11.32
N VAL A 41 10.59 -16.56 -10.84
CA VAL A 41 10.36 -16.80 -9.40
C VAL A 41 11.67 -16.80 -8.62
N GLU A 42 12.72 -17.40 -9.14
CA GLU A 42 14.00 -17.55 -8.44
C GLU A 42 14.73 -16.20 -8.25
N GLU A 43 14.75 -15.36 -9.29
CA GLU A 43 15.25 -13.98 -9.18
C GLU A 43 14.38 -13.13 -8.25
N ALA A 44 13.06 -13.34 -8.27
CA ALA A 44 12.17 -12.63 -7.38
C ALA A 44 12.40 -12.99 -5.90
N GLU A 45 12.68 -14.25 -5.61
CA GLU A 45 12.97 -14.71 -4.25
C GLU A 45 14.28 -14.13 -3.72
N ALA A 46 15.33 -14.10 -4.55
CA ALA A 46 16.59 -13.44 -4.20
C ALA A 46 16.39 -11.94 -3.90
N GLU A 47 15.58 -11.25 -4.70
CA GLU A 47 15.28 -9.83 -4.48
C GLU A 47 14.46 -9.59 -3.20
N ILE A 48 13.48 -10.45 -2.93
CA ILE A 48 12.66 -10.39 -1.70
C ILE A 48 13.50 -10.73 -0.46
N GLU A 49 14.45 -11.66 -0.58
CA GLU A 49 15.37 -12.00 0.50
C GLU A 49 16.29 -10.82 0.84
N LEU A 50 16.83 -10.12 -0.16
CA LEU A 50 17.58 -8.90 0.05
C LEU A 50 16.75 -7.83 0.78
N ALA A 51 15.49 -7.66 0.39
CA ALA A 51 14.58 -6.75 1.09
C ALA A 51 14.35 -7.15 2.56
N LYS A 52 14.18 -8.46 2.85
CA LYS A 52 14.02 -8.98 4.21
C LYS A 52 15.28 -8.75 5.06
N ALA A 53 16.46 -8.91 4.47
CA ALA A 53 17.72 -8.66 5.16
C ALA A 53 17.88 -7.18 5.55
N LEU A 54 17.47 -6.25 4.69
CA LEU A 54 17.48 -4.81 5.01
C LEU A 54 16.48 -4.45 6.11
N GLU A 55 15.30 -5.08 6.11
CA GLU A 55 14.28 -4.89 7.17
C GLU A 55 14.73 -5.46 8.51
N ALA A 56 15.34 -6.66 8.52
CA ALA A 56 15.89 -7.24 9.73
C ALA A 56 16.99 -6.35 10.36
N GLN A 57 17.85 -5.75 9.54
CA GLN A 57 18.85 -4.77 10.01
C GLN A 57 18.20 -3.52 10.59
N LEU A 58 17.15 -2.99 9.95
CA LEU A 58 16.40 -1.85 10.46
C LEU A 58 15.76 -2.15 11.82
N ASP A 59 15.13 -3.32 11.97
CA ASP A 59 14.48 -3.74 13.20
C ASP A 59 15.52 -3.94 14.32
N GLU A 60 16.61 -4.67 14.06
CA GLU A 60 17.68 -4.91 15.06
C GLU A 60 18.31 -3.59 15.54
N MET A 61 18.57 -2.65 14.63
CA MET A 61 19.17 -1.35 14.98
C MET A 61 18.16 -0.40 15.63
N SER A 62 16.86 -0.53 15.34
CA SER A 62 15.80 0.19 16.05
C SER A 62 15.60 -0.36 17.47
N SER A 63 15.74 -1.66 17.68
CA SER A 63 15.69 -2.28 19.01
C SER A 63 16.93 -1.95 19.88
N ASN A 64 18.10 -1.70 19.27
CA ASN A 64 19.29 -1.27 20.01
C ASN A 64 19.28 0.23 20.42
N ASP A 65 18.44 1.06 19.80
CA ASP A 65 18.20 2.47 20.19
C ASP A 65 17.40 2.57 21.51
N SER A 66 16.69 1.50 21.89
CA SER A 66 15.87 1.43 23.11
C SER A 66 16.62 1.05 24.41
N GLY A 67 17.95 1.24 24.46
CA GLY A 67 18.77 1.01 25.67
C GLY A 67 18.56 1.97 26.85
N LYS A 68 17.55 2.87 26.82
CA LYS A 68 17.05 3.65 27.96
C LYS A 68 15.54 3.92 27.88
N SER A 69 14.74 2.86 27.74
CA SER A 69 13.39 2.90 28.29
C SER A 69 12.98 1.49 28.65
N SER A 70 13.28 1.13 29.91
CA SER A 70 12.54 0.10 30.61
C SER A 70 11.10 0.56 30.77
N VAL A 71 10.28 0.33 29.75
CA VAL A 71 8.83 0.19 29.91
C VAL A 71 8.47 -1.15 29.27
N ASN A 72 8.49 -2.15 30.13
CA ASN A 72 7.81 -3.45 30.06
C ASN A 72 7.07 -3.75 28.74
N ILE A 73 7.72 -4.48 27.83
CA ILE A 73 7.00 -5.38 26.91
C ILE A 73 6.78 -6.67 27.68
N ALA A 74 5.79 -6.63 28.57
CA ALA A 74 5.21 -7.78 29.24
C ALA A 74 3.78 -7.44 29.66
N GLU A 75 2.99 -6.87 28.76
CA GLU A 75 1.56 -7.09 28.75
C GLU A 75 1.20 -7.50 27.31
N PRO A 76 0.44 -8.58 27.09
CA PRO A 76 -0.37 -8.60 25.89
C PRO A 76 -1.12 -7.26 25.91
N VAL A 77 -1.10 -6.50 24.82
CA VAL A 77 -2.14 -5.49 24.66
C VAL A 77 -3.41 -6.33 24.60
N ASP A 78 -4.02 -6.55 25.77
CA ASP A 78 -5.41 -6.88 25.88
C ASP A 78 -6.04 -5.79 25.03
N VAL A 79 -6.39 -6.15 23.80
CA VAL A 79 -7.38 -5.42 23.03
C VAL A 79 -8.58 -5.52 23.94
N VAL A 80 -8.71 -4.53 24.83
CA VAL A 80 -9.67 -4.58 25.92
C VAL A 80 -10.98 -4.84 25.23
N VAL A 81 -11.71 -5.85 25.68
CA VAL A 81 -13.00 -6.22 25.08
C VAL A 81 -13.91 -4.98 24.96
N GLU A 82 -13.68 -3.98 25.81
CA GLU A 82 -14.24 -2.62 25.75
C GLU A 82 -14.06 -1.88 24.41
N ASP A 83 -12.85 -1.84 23.83
CA ASP A 83 -12.58 -1.15 22.55
C ASP A 83 -13.25 -1.90 21.39
N LEU A 84 -13.34 -3.23 21.49
CA LEU A 84 -14.04 -4.06 20.50
C LEU A 84 -15.57 -3.91 20.60
N LEU A 85 -16.08 -3.55 21.78
CA LEU A 85 -17.50 -3.31 22.05
C LEU A 85 -17.86 -1.81 22.09
N ASP A 86 -16.99 -0.93 21.60
CA ASP A 86 -17.27 0.50 21.54
C ASP A 86 -18.49 0.77 20.65
N PRO A 87 -19.53 1.47 21.14
CA PRO A 87 -20.70 1.83 20.33
C PRO A 87 -20.35 2.57 19.04
N HIS A 88 -19.27 3.36 19.02
CA HIS A 88 -18.82 4.04 17.80
C HIS A 88 -18.23 3.06 16.78
N LEU A 89 -17.39 2.13 17.24
CA LEU A 89 -16.84 1.06 16.40
C LEU A 89 -17.95 0.18 15.83
N LEU A 90 -18.88 -0.30 16.67
CA LEU A 90 -20.02 -1.11 16.24
C LEU A 90 -20.93 -0.37 15.25
N SER A 91 -21.14 0.93 15.45
CA SER A 91 -21.89 1.77 14.49
C SER A 91 -21.17 1.87 13.14
N ALA A 92 -19.84 1.95 13.13
CA ALA A 92 -19.06 1.94 11.90
C ALA A 92 -19.10 0.58 11.19
N LEU A 93 -18.98 -0.52 11.93
CA LEU A 93 -19.16 -1.87 11.37
C LEU A 93 -20.57 -2.03 10.77
N LYS A 94 -21.62 -1.56 11.47
CA LYS A 94 -23.00 -1.53 10.98
C LYS A 94 -23.16 -0.68 9.72
N ALA A 95 -22.50 0.48 9.66
CA ALA A 95 -22.51 1.35 8.48
C ALA A 95 -21.83 0.69 7.26
N ILE A 96 -20.85 -0.17 7.49
CA ILE A 96 -20.14 -0.95 6.47
C ILE A 96 -20.93 -2.23 6.11
N GLY A 97 -21.93 -2.62 6.90
CA GLY A 97 -22.74 -3.83 6.70
C GLY A 97 -22.10 -5.09 7.28
N ILE A 98 -21.20 -4.93 8.25
CA ILE A 98 -20.60 -6.02 9.03
C ILE A 98 -21.40 -6.12 10.32
N GLU A 99 -22.60 -6.69 10.25
CA GLU A 99 -23.39 -7.00 11.45
C GLU A 99 -23.11 -8.43 11.91
N ASP A 100 -23.13 -8.66 13.21
CA ASP A 100 -22.73 -9.87 13.90
C ASP A 100 -23.32 -11.15 13.26
N THR A 101 -22.47 -11.93 12.59
CA THR A 101 -22.86 -13.21 12.01
C THR A 101 -22.99 -14.26 13.12
N SER A 102 -24.12 -14.19 13.84
CA SER A 102 -24.67 -15.41 14.43
C SER A 102 -25.06 -16.34 13.28
N ILE A 103 -24.44 -17.51 13.21
CA ILE A 103 -24.81 -18.59 12.31
C ILE A 103 -26.27 -18.95 12.63
N ILE A 104 -27.22 -18.58 11.76
CA ILE A 104 -28.43 -19.31 11.33
C ILE A 104 -29.39 -18.33 10.63
N SER A 105 -29.57 -18.57 9.33
CA SER A 105 -30.77 -18.35 8.51
C SER A 105 -31.89 -17.47 9.07
N GLN A 106 -32.12 -16.31 8.46
CA GLN A 106 -33.39 -16.00 7.79
C GLN A 106 -33.29 -14.72 6.97
N SER A 107 -33.61 -14.88 5.69
CA SER A 107 -34.19 -13.93 4.76
C SER A 107 -34.66 -12.56 5.29
N SER A 108 -34.52 -11.56 4.40
CA SER A 108 -35.28 -10.30 4.32
C SER A 108 -34.66 -9.16 5.14
N GLU A 109 -34.34 -7.99 4.61
CA GLU A 109 -34.58 -7.39 3.31
C GLU A 109 -33.36 -6.55 2.95
N ARG A 110 -33.06 -6.49 1.66
CA ARG A 110 -32.22 -5.47 1.05
C ARG A 110 -32.97 -4.14 1.13
N PRO A 111 -32.50 -3.09 1.85
CA PRO A 111 -32.84 -1.73 1.52
C PRO A 111 -31.70 -1.20 0.66
N GLY A 112 -31.74 -1.52 -0.62
CA GLY A 112 -31.25 -0.58 -1.62
C GLY A 112 -32.48 0.06 -2.25
N PRO A 113 -32.42 1.28 -2.79
CA PRO A 113 -31.37 2.30 -2.69
C PRO A 113 -31.93 3.71 -2.41
N ALA A 114 -31.17 4.61 -1.78
CA ALA A 114 -31.49 6.04 -1.78
C ALA A 114 -30.24 6.92 -1.74
N ASN A 115 -29.75 7.25 -2.94
CA ASN A 115 -29.22 8.54 -3.36
C ASN A 115 -28.22 9.27 -2.46
N VAL A 116 -26.92 9.02 -2.70
CA VAL A 116 -25.95 10.11 -2.87
C VAL A 116 -24.93 9.75 -3.96
N SER A 117 -24.94 10.56 -5.04
CA SER A 117 -23.85 10.82 -6.00
C SER A 117 -23.72 9.95 -7.27
N ALA A 118 -24.75 9.96 -8.12
CA ALA A 118 -24.57 9.66 -9.56
C ALA A 118 -23.41 10.49 -10.19
N THR A 119 -23.17 11.70 -9.69
CA THR A 119 -22.09 12.59 -10.13
C THR A 119 -20.67 12.08 -9.79
N LYS A 120 -20.48 11.34 -8.69
CA LYS A 120 -19.14 10.89 -8.28
C LYS A 120 -18.69 9.64 -9.04
N SER A 121 -19.64 8.78 -9.41
CA SER A 121 -19.39 7.61 -10.25
C SER A 121 -19.02 7.99 -11.69
N GLU A 122 -19.74 8.96 -12.27
CA GLU A 122 -19.42 9.49 -13.61
C GLU A 122 -18.07 10.20 -13.64
N ASN A 123 -17.73 10.98 -12.60
CA ASN A 123 -16.42 11.62 -12.48
C ASN A 123 -15.29 10.58 -12.38
N ASN A 124 -15.45 9.54 -11.56
CA ASN A 124 -14.44 8.48 -11.47
C ASN A 124 -14.27 7.74 -12.81
N SER A 125 -15.36 7.51 -13.55
CA SER A 125 -15.33 6.92 -14.88
C SER A 125 -14.63 7.81 -15.91
N GLN A 126 -14.87 9.13 -15.86
CA GLN A 126 -14.21 10.10 -16.72
C GLN A 126 -12.72 10.26 -16.39
N GLU A 127 -12.34 10.28 -15.11
CA GLU A 127 -10.94 10.29 -14.65
C GLU A 127 -10.20 9.03 -15.13
N ARG A 128 -10.84 7.87 -15.01
CA ARG A 128 -10.29 6.61 -15.52
C ARG A 128 -10.08 6.65 -17.03
N THR A 129 -11.07 7.16 -17.78
CA THR A 129 -10.97 7.31 -19.24
C THR A 129 -9.85 8.29 -19.63
N GLN A 130 -9.72 9.41 -18.90
CA GLN A 130 -8.63 10.37 -19.11
C GLN A 130 -7.26 9.71 -18.91
N PHE A 131 -7.10 8.91 -17.86
CA PHE A 131 -5.85 8.23 -17.54
C PHE A 131 -5.49 7.18 -18.60
N GLU A 132 -6.47 6.39 -19.04
CA GLU A 132 -6.31 5.40 -20.11
C GLU A 132 -5.83 6.05 -21.43
N GLU A 133 -6.44 7.16 -21.84
CA GLU A 133 -6.02 7.90 -23.05
C GLU A 133 -4.60 8.49 -22.91
N ARG A 134 -4.19 8.95 -21.72
CA ARG A 134 -2.80 9.42 -21.47
C ARG A 134 -1.79 8.28 -21.59
N ILE A 135 -2.09 7.11 -21.02
CA ILE A 135 -1.24 5.92 -21.15
C ILE A 135 -1.11 5.54 -22.61
N LYS A 136 -2.24 5.51 -23.35
CA LYS A 136 -2.25 5.20 -24.78
C LYS A 136 -1.35 6.16 -25.57
N ALA A 137 -1.44 7.46 -25.31
CA ALA A 137 -0.58 8.46 -25.97
C ALA A 137 0.92 8.20 -25.73
N VAL A 138 1.32 7.87 -24.49
CA VAL A 138 2.72 7.55 -24.16
C VAL A 138 3.19 6.28 -24.85
N ASN A 139 2.37 5.22 -24.86
CA ASN A 139 2.69 3.97 -25.52
C ASN A 139 2.82 4.15 -27.04
N LEU A 140 1.91 4.91 -27.66
CA LEU A 140 1.97 5.23 -29.09
C LEU A 140 3.19 6.10 -29.43
N LYS A 141 3.55 7.04 -28.56
CA LYS A 141 4.78 7.82 -28.70
C LYS A 141 6.03 6.94 -28.66
N ARG A 142 6.08 5.97 -27.74
CA ARG A 142 7.16 4.98 -27.64
C ARG A 142 7.21 4.05 -28.86
N ALA A 143 6.05 3.71 -29.41
CA ALA A 143 5.93 2.89 -30.63
C ALA A 143 6.21 3.67 -31.93
N GLY A 144 6.58 4.96 -31.87
CA GLY A 144 6.84 5.79 -33.04
C GLY A 144 5.59 6.27 -33.79
N LYS A 145 4.38 5.93 -33.32
CA LYS A 145 3.09 6.35 -33.89
C LYS A 145 2.71 7.75 -33.41
N GLN A 146 3.46 8.76 -33.83
CA GLN A 146 3.30 10.14 -33.33
C GLN A 146 1.91 10.74 -33.61
N ALA A 147 1.32 10.47 -34.78
CA ALA A 147 0.00 10.99 -35.14
C ALA A 147 -1.10 10.45 -34.20
N GLU A 148 -1.12 9.13 -33.98
CA GLU A 148 -2.08 8.49 -33.07
C GLU A 148 -1.85 8.93 -31.60
N ALA A 149 -0.59 9.17 -31.21
CA ALA A 149 -0.25 9.67 -29.89
C ALA A 149 -0.82 11.08 -29.63
N LEU A 150 -0.77 11.97 -30.63
CA LEU A 150 -1.36 13.31 -30.54
C LEU A 150 -2.88 13.25 -30.47
N ASP A 151 -3.50 12.36 -31.24
CA ASP A 151 -4.96 12.16 -31.20
C ASP A 151 -5.42 11.65 -29.83
N ALA A 152 -4.76 10.64 -29.27
CA ALA A 152 -5.03 10.14 -27.92
C ALA A 152 -4.82 11.23 -26.85
N LEU A 153 -3.77 12.05 -26.98
CA LEU A 153 -3.53 13.18 -26.08
C LEU A 153 -4.63 14.25 -26.16
N ARG A 154 -5.15 14.54 -27.36
CA ARG A 154 -6.30 15.45 -27.52
C ARG A 154 -7.56 14.90 -26.84
N ARG A 155 -7.83 13.60 -26.94
CA ARG A 155 -8.95 12.95 -26.23
C ARG A 155 -8.80 13.06 -24.73
N ALA A 156 -7.62 12.75 -24.18
CA ALA A 156 -7.33 12.93 -22.77
C ALA A 156 -7.58 14.38 -22.31
N LYS A 157 -7.12 15.37 -23.08
CA LYS A 157 -7.35 16.79 -22.79
C LYS A 157 -8.81 17.20 -22.85
N LEU A 158 -9.63 16.52 -23.65
CA LEU A 158 -11.06 16.75 -23.71
C LEU A 158 -11.76 16.26 -22.43
N TYR A 159 -11.39 15.08 -21.92
CA TYR A 159 -11.90 14.57 -20.65
C TYR A 159 -11.47 15.43 -19.46
N GLU A 160 -10.22 15.92 -19.45
CA GLU A 160 -9.74 16.88 -18.44
C GLU A 160 -10.62 18.15 -18.40
N LYS A 161 -10.96 18.71 -19.57
CA LYS A 161 -11.84 19.87 -19.66
C LYS A 161 -13.28 19.57 -19.20
N LYS A 162 -13.79 18.36 -19.49
CA LYS A 162 -15.13 17.93 -19.05
C LYS A 162 -15.20 17.81 -17.53
N LEU A 163 -14.19 17.19 -16.92
CA LEU A 163 -14.05 17.07 -15.47
C LEU A 163 -13.96 18.45 -14.80
N ASN A 164 -13.22 19.39 -15.39
CA ASN A 164 -13.11 20.75 -14.88
C ASN A 164 -14.36 21.62 -15.10
N SER A 165 -15.34 21.13 -15.88
CA SER A 165 -16.59 21.83 -16.19
C SER A 165 -17.78 21.27 -15.41
N LEU A 166 -17.59 20.22 -14.60
CA LEU A 166 -18.56 19.65 -13.68
C LEU A 166 -18.43 20.29 -12.29
#